data_AF-A0A1Q5KUS5-F1
#
_entry.id   AF-A0A1Q5KUS5-F1
#
_cell.length_a   1.000
_cell.length_b   1.000
_cell.length_c   1.000
_cell.angle_alpha   90.00
_cell.angle_beta   90.00
_cell.angle_gamma   90.00
#
_symmetry.space_group_name_H-M   'P 1'
#
loop_
_entity.id
_entity.type
_entity.pdbx_description
1 polymer ?
#
loop_
_entity_poly.entity_id
_entity_poly.type
_entity_poly.pdbx_seq_one_letter_code
_entity_poly.pdbx_strand_id
1 'polypeptide(L)' 'MPQPADHFEPRVLAIAASVFPGAGHAVLYAHGPIPRLDTVQLDSAHGGEFTHTEAQLAMYREDSRDLIHSIARQL' A
#
# COMPACT_ATOMS: atom_id res chain seq x y z
N MET A 1 1.20 31.58 21.12
CA MET A 1 1.66 30.33 21.76
C MET A 1 1.50 29.23 20.72
N PRO A 2 2.55 28.47 20.34
CA PRO A 2 2.38 27.35 19.40
C PRO A 2 1.55 26.25 20.07
N GLN A 3 0.64 25.64 19.31
CA GLN A 3 -0.15 24.49 19.76
C GLN A 3 0.78 23.27 19.89
N PRO A 4 0.61 22.38 20.87
CA PRO A 4 1.36 21.13 20.93
C PRO A 4 1.00 20.27 19.70
N ALA A 5 1.99 19.89 18.92
CA ALA A 5 1.79 18.98 17.79
C ALA A 5 1.43 17.59 18.32
N ASP A 6 0.47 16.93 17.69
CA ASP A 6 0.10 15.55 18.01
C ASP A 6 1.34 14.64 17.97
N HIS A 7 1.54 13.85 19.03
CA HIS A 7 2.67 12.94 19.13
C HIS A 7 2.37 11.66 18.34
N PHE A 8 3.13 11.39 17.29
CA PHE A 8 3.02 10.17 16.50
C PHE A 8 4.20 9.24 16.82
N GLU A 9 3.89 8.04 17.29
CA GLU A 9 4.89 6.99 17.57
C GLU A 9 4.96 6.01 16.38
N PRO A 10 6.03 6.05 15.56
CA PRO A 10 6.17 5.13 14.46
C PRO A 10 6.42 3.70 14.96
N ARG A 11 5.70 2.73 14.40
CA ARG A 11 5.98 1.30 14.60
C ARG A 11 6.63 0.72 13.36
N VAL A 12 7.69 -0.06 13.56
CA VAL A 12 8.35 -0.82 12.49
C VAL A 12 7.87 -2.27 12.55
N LEU A 13 7.22 -2.74 11.50
CA LEU A 13 6.92 -4.16 11.31
C LEU A 13 7.87 -4.74 10.27
N ALA A 14 8.64 -5.75 10.67
CA ALA A 14 9.45 -6.52 9.73
C ALA A 14 8.55 -7.52 9.02
N ILE A 15 8.57 -7.50 7.69
CA ILE A 15 7.72 -8.38 6.87
C ILE A 15 8.60 -9.21 5.94
N ALA A 16 8.32 -10.51 5.88
CA ALA A 16 8.93 -11.42 4.94
C ALA A 16 7.96 -11.67 3.78
N ALA A 17 7.96 -10.77 2.79
CA ALA A 17 7.33 -10.99 1.49
C ALA A 17 8.44 -11.24 0.45
N SER A 18 8.24 -12.21 -0.44
CA SER A 18 9.24 -12.56 -1.45
C SER A 18 9.46 -11.45 -2.48
N VAL A 19 8.41 -10.69 -2.78
CA VAL A 19 8.44 -9.53 -3.68
C VAL A 19 7.40 -8.52 -3.18
N PHE A 20 7.77 -7.23 -3.16
CA PHE A 20 6.80 -6.16 -3.06
C PHE A 20 6.86 -5.33 -4.34
N PRO A 21 5.75 -5.22 -5.09
CA PRO A 21 5.71 -4.42 -6.31
C PRO A 21 5.77 -2.93 -5.98
N GLY A 22 6.57 -2.19 -6.74
CA GLY A 22 6.92 -0.80 -6.46
C GLY A 22 8.37 -0.73 -5.97
N ALA A 23 9.23 -0.06 -6.71
CA ALA A 23 10.68 0.03 -6.49
C ALA A 23 11.06 0.84 -5.23
N GLY A 24 10.54 0.44 -4.04
CA GLY A 24 10.67 1.17 -2.79
C GLY A 24 9.67 2.33 -2.63
N HIS A 25 8.73 2.50 -3.57
CA HIS A 25 7.67 3.50 -3.44
C HIS A 25 6.62 3.06 -2.41
N ALA A 26 6.01 4.03 -1.71
CA ALA A 26 4.83 3.74 -0.92
C ALA A 26 3.68 3.37 -1.87
N VAL A 27 2.97 2.28 -1.55
CA VAL A 27 1.89 1.75 -2.37
C VAL A 27 0.65 1.61 -1.50
N LEU A 28 -0.48 2.13 -2.00
CA LEU A 28 -1.79 1.92 -1.44
C LEU A 28 -2.62 1.08 -2.41
N TYR A 29 -3.04 -0.09 -1.97
CA TYR A 29 -3.94 -0.95 -2.74
C TYR A 29 -5.36 -0.84 -2.18
N ALA A 30 -6.25 -0.19 -2.92
CA ALA A 30 -7.66 -0.10 -2.60
C ALA A 30 -8.40 -1.22 -3.32
N HIS A 31 -9.03 -2.12 -2.55
CA HIS A 31 -9.81 -3.23 -3.09
C HIS A 31 -11.26 -3.19 -2.59
N GLY A 32 -12.16 -3.79 -3.36
CA GLY A 32 -13.59 -3.82 -3.02
C GLY A 32 -14.30 -5.11 -3.44
N PRO A 33 -15.62 -5.20 -3.22
CA PRO A 33 -16.42 -6.36 -3.64
C PRO A 33 -16.54 -6.48 -5.17
N ILE A 34 -16.18 -5.43 -5.92
CA ILE A 34 -16.14 -5.41 -7.38
C ILE A 34 -14.66 -5.32 -7.80
N PRO A 35 -14.00 -6.45 -8.13
CA PRO A 35 -12.55 -6.48 -8.41
C PRO A 35 -12.09 -5.58 -9.55
N ARG A 36 -12.97 -5.27 -10.50
CA ARG A 36 -12.69 -4.36 -11.64
C ARG A 36 -12.55 -2.89 -11.23
N LEU A 37 -12.90 -2.55 -9.99
CA LEU A 37 -12.75 -1.20 -9.43
C LEU A 37 -11.54 -1.10 -8.49
N ASP A 38 -10.76 -2.16 -8.37
CA ASP A 38 -9.54 -2.12 -7.58
C ASP A 38 -8.59 -1.07 -8.18
N THR A 39 -7.88 -0.36 -7.32
CA THR A 39 -6.96 0.71 -7.73
C THR A 39 -5.70 0.65 -6.87
N VAL A 40 -4.56 0.86 -7.51
CA VAL A 40 -3.27 1.06 -6.84
C VAL A 40 -2.92 2.54 -6.92
N GLN A 41 -2.56 3.15 -5.80
CA GLN A 41 -1.87 4.43 -5.77
C GLN A 41 -0.38 4.18 -5.46
N LEU A 42 0.51 4.74 -6.27
CA LEU A 42 1.95 4.75 -6.07
C LEU A 42 2.38 6.17 -5.71
N ASP A 43 3.07 6.35 -4.59
CA ASP A 43 3.65 7.64 -4.27
C ASP A 43 5.00 7.80 -5.00
N SER A 44 5.03 8.73 -5.95
CA SER A 44 6.24 9.10 -6.69
C SER A 44 6.76 10.46 -6.22
N ALA A 45 8.00 10.78 -6.60
CA ALA A 45 8.58 12.12 -6.37
C ALA A 45 7.76 13.26 -7.03
N HIS A 46 6.89 12.93 -7.98
CA HIS A 46 6.05 13.87 -8.71
C HIS A 46 4.58 13.87 -8.25
N GLY A 47 4.25 13.12 -7.19
CA GLY A 47 2.89 12.98 -6.65
C GLY A 47 2.35 11.55 -6.74
N GLY A 48 1.08 11.38 -6.37
CA GLY A 48 0.40 10.08 -6.43
C GLY A 48 0.04 9.69 -7.86
N GLU A 49 0.49 8.52 -8.28
CA GLU A 49 0.14 7.89 -9.56
C GLU A 49 -0.92 6.81 -9.33
N PHE A 50 -1.98 6.79 -10.13
CA PHE A 50 -3.07 5.83 -10.00
C PHE A 50 -3.04 4.81 -11.14
N THR A 51 -3.18 3.56 -10.77
CA THR A 51 -3.15 2.42 -11.68
C THR A 51 -4.41 1.59 -11.47
N HIS A 52 -5.16 1.38 -12.56
CA HIS A 52 -6.46 0.71 -12.52
C HIS A 52 -6.68 -0.25 -13.71
N THR A 53 -5.68 -0.44 -14.57
CA THR A 53 -5.79 -1.41 -15.67
C THR A 53 -5.55 -2.82 -15.14
N GLU A 54 -6.28 -3.83 -15.65
CA GLU A 54 -6.17 -5.20 -15.13
C GLU A 54 -4.76 -5.78 -15.26
N ALA A 55 -4.04 -5.49 -16.35
CA ALA A 55 -2.68 -5.96 -16.54
C ALA A 55 -1.72 -5.41 -15.48
N GLN A 56 -1.90 -4.15 -15.07
CA GLN A 56 -1.10 -3.55 -14.02
C GLN A 56 -1.57 -4.01 -12.64
N LEU A 57 -2.89 -4.07 -12.38
CA LEU A 57 -3.45 -4.56 -11.11
C LEU A 57 -3.04 -6.01 -10.82
N ALA A 58 -2.86 -6.84 -11.85
CA ALA A 58 -2.40 -8.22 -11.70
C ALA A 58 -1.03 -8.31 -11.00
N MET A 59 -0.12 -7.35 -11.22
CA MET A 59 1.18 -7.31 -10.52
C MET A 59 1.04 -6.99 -9.04
N TYR A 60 -0.02 -6.30 -8.62
CA TYR A 60 -0.20 -5.86 -7.23
C TYR A 60 -1.15 -6.76 -6.44
N ARG A 61 -2.12 -7.43 -7.09
CA ARG A 61 -3.21 -8.20 -6.44
C ARG A 61 -2.71 -9.27 -5.47
N GLU A 62 -1.86 -10.18 -5.92
CA GLU A 62 -1.46 -11.35 -5.12
C GLU A 62 -0.51 -10.93 -4.00
N ASP A 63 0.60 -10.26 -4.36
CA ASP A 63 1.63 -9.86 -3.40
C ASP A 63 1.13 -8.84 -2.36
N SER A 64 0.33 -7.84 -2.78
CA SER A 64 -0.16 -6.80 -1.86
C SER A 64 -1.23 -7.34 -0.91
N ARG A 65 -2.09 -8.26 -1.39
CA ARG A 65 -3.15 -8.82 -0.55
C ARG A 65 -2.56 -9.65 0.59
N ASP A 66 -1.63 -10.56 0.28
CA ASP A 66 -1.00 -11.40 1.30
C ASP A 66 -0.23 -10.56 2.33
N LEU A 67 0.45 -9.52 1.85
CA LEU A 67 1.14 -8.56 2.70
C LEU A 67 0.19 -7.83 3.66
N ILE A 68 -0.87 -7.21 3.12
CA ILE A 68 -1.87 -6.45 3.90
C ILE A 68 -2.51 -7.36 4.95
N HIS A 69 -2.88 -8.59 4.59
CA HIS A 69 -3.44 -9.56 5.54
C HIS A 69 -2.42 -9.96 6.61
N SER A 70 -1.14 -10.05 6.30
CA SER A 70 -0.09 -10.33 7.29
C SER A 70 0.07 -9.18 8.29
N ILE A 71 0.09 -7.93 7.80
CA ILE A 71 0.16 -6.73 8.65
C ILE A 71 -1.05 -6.67 9.59
N ALA A 72 -2.26 -6.88 9.05
CA ALA A 72 -3.49 -6.83 9.83
C ALA A 72 -3.55 -7.86 10.98
N ARG A 73 -2.80 -8.97 10.90
CA ARG A 73 -2.70 -9.96 11.99
C ARG A 73 -1.68 -9.60 13.07
N GLN A 74 -0.83 -8.62 12.83
CA GLN A 74 0.27 -8.22 13.73
C GLN A 74 -0.02 -6.90 14.46
N LEU A 75 -1.15 -6.27 14.16
CA LEU A 75 -1.70 -5.10 14.85
C LEU A 75 -2.80 -5.54 15.84
#